data_AF-A0AA51HDF9-F1
#
_entry.id   AF-A0AA51HDF9-F1
#
_cell.length_a   1.000
_cell.length_b   1.000
_cell.length_c   1.000
_cell.angle_alpha   90.00
_cell.angle_beta   90.00
_cell.angle_gamma   90.00
#
_symmetry.space_group_name_H-M   'P 1'
#
loop_
_entity.id
_entity.type
_entity.pdbx_description
1 polymer ?
#
loop_
_entity_poly.entity_id
_entity_poly.type
_entity_poly.pdbx_seq_one_letter_code
_entity_poly.pdbx_strand_id
1 'polypeptide(L)'
;MNYSEMLESYHNISEAYVVVNLYEIYIKAQKIKIKIERDLRSGKYSYSNSHHYHGSEQAAPYISSRCVMLDSESEALNAAFKELTSFYNENDEKAIWVVNECF
;
A
#
# COMPACT_ATOMS: atom_id res chain seq x y z
N MET A 1 -9.27 -35.31 5.21
CA MET A 1 -9.04 -34.46 4.03
C MET A 1 -8.11 -35.23 3.09
N ASN A 2 -8.62 -35.64 1.94
CA ASN A 2 -7.86 -36.37 0.92
C ASN A 2 -7.01 -35.38 0.10
N TYR A 3 -5.90 -35.84 -0.46
CA TYR A 3 -4.96 -35.08 -1.28
C TYR A 3 -5.64 -34.33 -2.44
N SER A 4 -6.72 -34.89 -3.01
CA SER A 4 -7.52 -34.26 -4.06
C SER A 4 -8.30 -33.03 -3.57
N GLU A 5 -8.92 -33.11 -2.40
CA GLU A 5 -9.68 -31.99 -1.80
C GLU A 5 -8.76 -30.83 -1.42
N MET A 6 -7.53 -31.16 -1.01
CA MET A 6 -6.50 -30.18 -0.70
C MET A 6 -6.03 -29.44 -1.97
N LEU A 7 -5.81 -30.18 -3.07
CA LEU A 7 -5.45 -29.58 -4.38
C LEU A 7 -6.55 -28.67 -4.95
N GLU A 8 -7.82 -29.07 -4.84
CA GLU A 8 -8.95 -28.20 -5.24
C GLU A 8 -9.04 -26.94 -4.40
N SER A 9 -8.76 -27.02 -3.09
CA SER A 9 -8.74 -25.83 -2.22
C SER A 9 -7.66 -24.81 -2.62
N TYR A 10 -6.48 -25.27 -3.08
CA TYR A 10 -5.40 -24.40 -3.57
C TYR A 10 -5.74 -23.72 -4.90
N HIS A 11 -6.63 -24.30 -5.70
CA HIS A 11 -7.11 -23.70 -6.95
C HIS A 11 -8.09 -22.54 -6.73
N ASN A 12 -8.73 -22.44 -5.55
CA ASN A 12 -9.69 -21.38 -5.23
C ASN A 12 -9.06 -20.10 -4.64
N ILE A 13 -7.76 -20.11 -4.33
CA ILE A 13 -7.06 -18.94 -3.79
C ILE A 13 -6.52 -18.11 -4.96
N SER A 14 -7.18 -16.99 -5.27
CA SER A 14 -6.74 -16.08 -6.36
C SER A 14 -5.40 -15.43 -6.04
N GLU A 15 -5.22 -14.96 -4.82
CA GLU A 15 -4.03 -14.23 -4.37
C GLU A 15 -3.72 -14.58 -2.92
N ALA A 16 -2.44 -14.63 -2.56
CA ALA A 16 -1.99 -14.96 -1.21
C ALA A 16 -0.76 -14.15 -0.86
N TYR A 17 -0.83 -13.41 0.25
CA TYR A 17 0.20 -12.48 0.66
C TYR A 17 0.67 -12.77 2.08
N VAL A 18 1.91 -12.38 2.37
CA VAL A 18 2.43 -12.25 3.73
C VAL A 18 2.79 -10.79 3.99
N VAL A 19 2.41 -10.27 5.15
CA VAL A 19 2.90 -8.97 5.60
C VAL A 19 4.36 -9.13 5.99
N VAL A 20 5.24 -8.44 5.26
CA VAL A 20 6.68 -8.47 5.49
C VAL A 20 7.05 -7.45 6.57
N ASN A 21 6.47 -6.26 6.49
CA ASN A 21 6.79 -5.18 7.40
C ASN A 21 5.64 -4.19 7.55
N LEU A 22 5.66 -3.47 8.69
CA LEU A 22 4.72 -2.41 9.00
C LEU A 22 5.50 -1.22 9.57
N TYR A 23 5.56 -0.14 8.80
CA TYR A 23 6.22 1.10 9.21
C TYR A 23 5.20 2.09 9.73
N GLU A 24 5.60 2.86 10.72
CA GLU A 24 4.86 4.04 11.18
C GLU A 24 5.73 5.27 10.94
N ILE A 25 5.18 6.24 10.24
CA ILE A 25 5.83 7.52 9.95
C ILE A 25 4.91 8.67 10.37
N TYR A 26 5.51 9.85 10.50
CA TYR A 26 4.80 11.07 10.80
C TYR A 26 5.08 12.11 9.72
N ILE A 27 4.03 12.64 9.10
CA ILE A 27 4.12 13.83 8.25
C ILE A 27 3.43 14.96 9.02
N LYS A 28 4.24 15.88 9.56
CA LYS A 28 3.83 16.84 10.61
C LYS A 28 3.19 16.08 11.79
N ALA A 29 1.92 16.35 12.09
CA ALA A 29 1.16 15.70 13.17
C ALA A 29 0.38 14.46 12.69
N GLN A 30 0.32 14.20 11.38
CA GLN A 30 -0.39 13.03 10.86
C GLN A 30 0.47 11.78 11.01
N LYS A 31 -0.05 10.79 11.72
CA LYS A 31 0.51 9.44 11.74
C LYS A 31 0.04 8.68 10.50
N ILE A 32 0.99 8.11 9.75
CA ILE A 32 0.71 7.29 8.57
C ILE A 32 1.43 5.97 8.75
N LYS A 33 0.69 4.87 8.57
CA LYS A 33 1.23 3.53 8.47
C LYS A 33 1.46 3.14 7.02
N ILE A 34 2.56 2.44 6.78
CA ILE A 34 2.91 1.81 5.50
C ILE A 34 3.01 0.31 5.75
N LYS A 35 2.21 -0.47 5.03
CA LYS A 35 2.23 -1.94 5.08
C LYS A 35 2.93 -2.45 3.83
N ILE A 36 3.94 -3.29 3.99
CA ILE A 36 4.62 -3.97 2.89
C ILE A 36 4.20 -5.43 2.89
N GLU A 37 3.72 -5.90 1.75
CA GLU A 37 3.24 -7.25 1.53
C GLU A 37 4.11 -7.94 0.47
N ARG A 38 4.27 -9.26 0.60
CA ARG A 38 4.92 -10.09 -0.42
C ARG A 38 3.94 -11.13 -0.90
N ASP A 39 3.73 -11.15 -2.21
CA ASP A 39 2.93 -12.17 -2.87
C ASP A 39 3.66 -13.52 -2.81
N LEU A 40 2.97 -14.54 -2.32
CA LEU A 40 3.55 -15.87 -2.10
C LEU A 40 3.78 -16.64 -3.40
N ARG A 41 3.08 -16.29 -4.49
CA ARG A 41 3.19 -16.97 -5.79
C ARG A 41 4.33 -16.41 -6.65
N SER A 42 4.36 -15.10 -6.82
CA SER A 42 5.34 -14.37 -7.64
C SER A 42 6.59 -13.97 -6.87
N GLY A 43 6.52 -13.94 -5.54
CA GLY A 43 7.59 -13.45 -4.67
C GLY A 43 7.80 -11.94 -4.72
N LYS A 44 6.96 -11.21 -5.47
CA LYS A 44 7.01 -9.75 -5.63
C LYS A 44 6.43 -9.04 -4.41
N TYR A 45 6.78 -7.77 -4.28
CA TYR A 45 6.37 -6.93 -3.16
C TYR A 45 5.32 -5.91 -3.60
N SER A 46 4.40 -5.60 -2.71
CA SER A 46 3.43 -4.52 -2.84
C SER A 46 3.44 -3.66 -1.57
N TYR A 47 2.82 -2.49 -1.63
CA TYR A 47 2.64 -1.63 -0.47
C TYR A 47 1.21 -1.12 -0.38
N SER A 48 0.79 -0.79 0.83
CA SER A 48 -0.43 -0.05 1.12
C SER A 48 -0.12 1.08 2.11
N ASN A 49 -0.66 2.26 1.83
CA ASN A 49 -0.61 3.40 2.75
C ASN A 49 -1.94 3.50 3.50
N SER A 50 -1.89 3.69 4.82
CA SER A 50 -3.12 3.86 5.63
C SER A 50 -3.88 5.16 5.36
N HIS A 51 -3.22 6.13 4.72
CA HIS A 51 -3.80 7.42 4.37
C HIS A 51 -3.27 7.84 3.00
N HIS A 52 -4.07 8.59 2.26
CA HIS A 52 -3.69 9.24 1.02
C HIS A 52 -3.74 10.76 1.19
N TYR A 53 -2.76 11.43 0.60
CA TYR A 53 -2.74 12.89 0.58
C TYR A 53 -3.77 13.41 -0.42
N HIS A 54 -4.58 14.39 0.02
CA HIS A 54 -5.52 15.10 -0.82
C HIS A 54 -5.25 16.61 -0.72
N GLY A 55 -4.50 17.13 -1.69
CA GLY A 55 -4.28 18.56 -1.84
C GLY A 55 -5.56 19.27 -2.26
N SER A 56 -5.72 20.53 -1.86
CA SER A 56 -6.94 21.30 -2.09
C SER A 56 -7.21 21.64 -3.56
N GLU A 57 -6.18 21.56 -4.40
CA GLU A 57 -6.28 21.72 -5.86
C GLU A 57 -6.58 20.41 -6.60
N GLN A 58 -6.58 19.26 -5.91
CA GLN A 58 -6.84 17.96 -6.52
C GLN A 58 -8.33 17.61 -6.45
N ALA A 59 -8.86 17.04 -7.53
CA ALA A 59 -10.24 16.56 -7.56
C ALA A 59 -10.48 15.34 -6.64
N ALA A 60 -9.45 14.57 -6.35
CA ALA A 60 -9.47 13.39 -5.49
C ALA A 60 -8.09 13.15 -4.85
N PRO A 61 -7.99 12.36 -3.76
CA PRO A 61 -6.71 11.95 -3.19
C PRO A 61 -5.84 11.25 -4.24
N TYR A 62 -4.52 11.48 -4.17
CA TYR A 62 -3.61 10.75 -5.05
C TYR A 62 -3.44 9.32 -4.57
N ILE A 63 -3.99 8.39 -5.34
CA ILE A 63 -3.79 6.95 -5.19
C ILE A 63 -3.11 6.49 -6.46
N SER A 64 -1.92 5.91 -6.33
CA SER A 64 -1.26 5.30 -7.48
C SER A 64 -2.14 4.18 -8.02
N SER A 65 -2.61 4.31 -9.27
CA SER A 65 -3.33 3.23 -9.99
C SER A 65 -2.45 2.00 -10.25
N ARG A 66 -1.18 2.10 -9.89
CA ARG A 66 -0.14 1.12 -10.12
C ARG A 66 -0.18 0.13 -8.95
N CYS A 67 -0.88 -0.99 -9.12
CA CYS A 67 -0.60 -2.22 -8.38
C CYS A 67 0.83 -2.66 -8.74
N VAL A 68 1.84 -2.02 -8.14
CA VAL A 68 3.22 -2.29 -8.50
C VAL A 68 3.66 -3.53 -7.76
N MET A 69 3.73 -4.64 -8.50
CA MET A 69 4.51 -5.80 -8.11
C MET A 69 5.99 -5.44 -8.27
N LEU A 70 6.67 -5.20 -7.15
CA LEU A 70 8.03 -4.70 -7.05
C LEU A 70 9.02 -5.83 -6.75
N ASP A 71 10.29 -5.59 -7.05
CA ASP A 71 11.31 -6.63 -6.97
C ASP A 71 11.90 -6.75 -5.55
N SER A 72 11.69 -5.75 -4.70
CA SER A 72 12.18 -5.75 -3.32
C SER A 72 11.30 -4.97 -2.34
N GLU A 73 11.43 -5.28 -1.05
CA GLU A 73 10.84 -4.52 0.06
C GLU A 73 11.27 -3.04 0.03
N SER A 74 12.54 -2.76 -0.27
CA SER A 74 13.05 -1.38 -0.35
C SER A 74 12.41 -0.59 -1.48
N GLU A 75 12.17 -1.21 -2.63
CA GLU A 75 11.45 -0.56 -3.73
C GLU A 75 9.99 -0.29 -3.35
N ALA A 76 9.33 -1.24 -2.67
CA ALA A 76 7.96 -1.06 -2.17
C ALA A 76 7.86 0.09 -1.18
N LEU A 77 8.80 0.19 -0.24
CA LEU A 77 8.87 1.30 0.69
C LEU A 77 9.13 2.64 -0.01
N ASN A 78 10.06 2.68 -0.96
CA ASN A 78 10.34 3.90 -1.74
C ASN A 78 9.14 4.35 -2.56
N ALA A 79 8.41 3.40 -3.16
CA ALA A 79 7.19 3.69 -3.91
C ALA A 79 6.09 4.22 -2.98
N ALA A 80 5.93 3.64 -1.78
CA ALA A 80 4.99 4.12 -0.77
C ALA A 80 5.28 5.57 -0.37
N PHE A 81 6.54 5.90 -0.05
CA PHE A 81 6.95 7.27 0.25
C PHE A 81 6.67 8.21 -0.91
N LYS A 82 7.02 7.80 -2.13
CA LYS A 82 6.79 8.62 -3.32
C LYS A 82 5.32 8.93 -3.51
N GLU A 83 4.42 7.97 -3.32
CA GLU A 83 2.98 8.22 -3.37
C GLU A 83 2.55 9.28 -2.36
N LEU A 84 3.00 9.14 -1.10
CA LEU A 84 2.66 10.07 -0.03
C LEU A 84 3.18 11.49 -0.26
N THR A 85 4.32 11.64 -0.95
CA THR A 85 5.01 12.94 -1.09
C THR A 85 4.89 13.57 -2.47
N SER A 86 4.41 12.87 -3.49
CA SER A 86 4.43 13.37 -4.89
C SER A 86 3.67 14.68 -5.09
N PHE A 87 2.59 14.88 -4.34
CA PHE A 87 1.75 16.09 -4.39
C PHE A 87 1.69 16.82 -3.06
N TYR A 88 2.47 16.37 -2.07
CA TYR A 88 2.47 16.95 -0.74
C TYR A 88 2.92 18.41 -0.81
N ASN A 89 2.09 19.32 -0.30
CA ASN A 89 2.41 20.72 -0.16
C ASN A 89 2.22 21.12 1.30
N GLU A 90 3.32 21.41 2.00
CA GLU A 90 3.26 21.78 3.40
C GLU A 90 2.53 23.10 3.68
N ASN A 91 2.38 23.96 2.67
CA ASN A 91 1.72 25.26 2.75
C ASN A 91 0.24 25.20 2.34
N ASP A 92 -0.25 24.02 1.93
CA ASP A 92 -1.66 23.83 1.61
C ASP A 92 -2.46 23.59 2.90
N GLU A 93 -2.94 24.68 3.51
CA GLU A 93 -3.70 24.64 4.76
C GLU A 93 -5.06 23.93 4.63
N LYS A 94 -5.55 23.75 3.40
CA LYS A 94 -6.82 23.09 3.10
C LYS A 94 -6.64 21.61 2.72
N ALA A 95 -5.41 21.12 2.62
CA ALA A 95 -5.15 19.72 2.35
C ALA A 95 -5.58 18.83 3.51
N ILE A 96 -5.99 17.61 3.18
CA ILE A 96 -6.40 16.60 4.15
C ILE A 96 -5.71 15.26 3.88
N TRP A 97 -5.62 14.45 4.93
CA TRP A 97 -5.25 13.05 4.83
C TRP A 97 -6.51 12.20 4.84
N VAL A 98 -6.78 11.53 3.73
CA VAL A 98 -7.97 10.67 3.59
C VAL A 98 -7.59 9.26 3.99
N VAL A 99 -8.37 8.65 4.88
CA VAL A 99 -8.13 7.27 5.35
C VAL A 99 -8.30 6.29 4.18
N ASN A 100 -7.38 5.33 4.08
CA ASN A 100 -7.50 4.21 3.17
C ASN A 100 -8.26 3.07 3.87
N GLU A 101 -9.53 2.89 3.50
CA GLU A 101 -10.40 1.84 4.04
C GLU A 101 -9.94 0.41 3.67
N CYS A 102 -9.04 0.28 2.70
CA CYS A 102 -8.51 -1.01 2.22
C CYS A 102 -7.12 -1.36 2.80
N PHE A 103 -6.66 -0.62 3.81
CA PHE A 103 -5.34 -0.82 4.44
C PHE A 103 -5.25 -2.10 5.28
#